data_AF-A0A352PKE5-F1
#
_entry.id   AF-A0A352PKE5-F1
#
_cell.length_a   1.000
_cell.length_b   1.000
_cell.length_c   1.000
_cell.angle_alpha   90.00
_cell.angle_beta   90.00
_cell.angle_gamma   90.00
#
_symmetry.space_group_name_H-M   'P 1'
#
loop_
_entity.id
_entity.type
_entity.pdbx_description
1 polymer ?
#
loop_
_entity_poly.entity_id
_entity_poly.type
_entity_poly.pdbx_seq_one_letter_code
_entity_poly.pdbx_strand_id
1 'polypeptide(L)'
;MTSKSFLILLITRYSSKFLLQKFPALKQTICWRRSWRVFQIQNPSGGGRLQESGCSRGIPIGNLTSQLFANVYMDAFDHFIKETLREPFYIRYTDDALVVRSDNNHLALILPSIREWLSNERRLELHPCKLEIRKLRQGIDFLGFVTLPHYRALRTKTKRRMLARVDAANIQSYLGLLKHCKANGLKKRIQYICRLMIIMLSKSAPPID
;
A
#
# COMPACT_ATOMS: atom_id res chain seq x y z
N MET A 1 3.18 -20.48 30.96
CA MET A 1 3.66 -20.31 29.56
C MET A 1 3.83 -18.82 29.28
N THR A 2 5.05 -18.32 29.39
CA THR A 2 5.38 -16.91 29.15
C THR A 2 5.15 -16.57 27.69
N SER A 3 4.03 -15.91 27.39
CA SER A 3 3.80 -15.41 26.05
C SER A 3 4.84 -14.33 25.75
N LYS A 4 5.86 -14.67 24.96
CA LYS A 4 6.74 -13.70 24.29
C LYS A 4 5.82 -12.69 23.58
N SER A 5 5.76 -11.48 24.10
CA SER A 5 4.90 -10.44 23.56
C SER A 5 5.65 -9.81 22.39
N PHE A 6 5.34 -10.25 21.17
CA PHE A 6 5.90 -9.62 19.98
C PHE A 6 5.30 -8.22 19.82
N LEU A 7 6.18 -7.24 19.74
CA LEU A 7 5.94 -5.83 19.47
C LEU A 7 6.31 -5.51 18.03
N ILE A 8 5.64 -4.51 17.50
CA ILE A 8 5.67 -4.19 16.09
C ILE A 8 5.72 -2.69 15.95
N LEU A 9 6.76 -2.23 15.28
CA LEU A 9 6.91 -0.85 14.87
C LEU A 9 6.35 -0.73 13.45
N LEU A 10 5.27 0.05 13.34
CA LEU A 10 4.64 0.38 12.08
C LEU A 10 5.08 1.79 11.68
N ILE A 11 5.70 1.89 10.51
CA ILE A 11 6.08 3.16 9.89
C ILE A 11 5.15 3.33 8.69
N THR A 12 4.03 4.03 8.88
CA THR A 12 3.09 4.30 7.79
C THR A 12 3.40 5.63 7.12
N ARG A 13 3.61 5.61 5.80
CA ARG A 13 3.85 6.78 4.94
C ARG A 13 4.83 7.84 5.46
N TYR A 14 5.95 7.94 4.75
CA TYR A 14 6.75 9.17 4.67
C TYR A 14 5.85 10.37 4.30
N SER A 15 6.20 11.57 4.74
CA SER A 15 5.49 12.78 4.31
C SER A 15 5.65 12.92 2.79
N SER A 16 4.61 12.55 2.03
CA SER A 16 4.61 12.52 0.56
C SER A 16 4.85 13.90 -0.07
N LYS A 17 4.71 14.98 0.71
CA LYS A 17 5.13 16.32 0.29
C LYS A 17 6.63 16.40 -0.02
N PHE A 18 7.46 15.57 0.61
CA PHE A 18 8.92 15.67 0.51
C PHE A 18 9.53 14.74 -0.54
N LEU A 19 9.05 13.49 -0.64
CA LEU A 19 9.50 12.52 -1.65
C LEU A 19 9.31 13.07 -3.07
N LEU A 20 8.19 13.76 -3.33
CA LEU A 20 7.86 14.36 -4.62
C LEU A 20 8.49 15.73 -4.88
N GLN A 21 9.00 16.41 -3.85
CA GLN A 21 9.68 17.71 -3.99
C GLN A 21 11.13 17.56 -4.45
N LYS A 22 11.72 16.36 -4.38
CA LYS A 22 13.11 16.08 -4.76
C LYS A 22 13.32 15.31 -6.07
N PHE A 23 12.23 14.88 -6.73
CA PHE A 23 12.29 14.45 -8.14
C PHE A 23 12.32 15.57 -9.22
N PRO A 24 12.64 16.87 -8.96
CA PRO A 24 13.04 17.77 -10.06
C PRO A 24 14.44 17.46 -10.60
N ALA A 25 15.30 16.81 -9.80
CA ALA A 25 16.74 16.73 -10.07
C ALA A 25 17.18 15.63 -11.05
N LEU A 26 16.29 14.70 -11.43
CA LEU A 26 16.55 13.73 -12.50
C LEU A 26 16.11 14.25 -13.90
N LYS A 27 16.10 15.57 -14.07
CA LYS A 27 16.00 16.23 -15.40
C LYS A 27 17.34 16.68 -15.98
N GLN A 28 18.43 16.63 -15.22
CA GLN A 28 19.76 17.00 -15.69
C GLN A 28 20.75 16.05 -15.01
N THR A 29 21.01 14.89 -15.57
CA THR A 29 22.23 14.57 -16.31
C THR A 29 22.12 13.05 -16.51
N ILE A 30 22.55 12.49 -17.64
CA ILE A 30 22.37 11.08 -18.07
C ILE A 30 21.11 10.87 -18.93
N CYS A 31 21.20 11.40 -20.16
CA CYS A 31 21.04 10.63 -21.39
C CYS A 31 19.93 9.55 -21.44
N TRP A 32 18.67 9.97 -21.55
CA TRP A 32 17.60 9.15 -22.16
C TRP A 32 17.25 9.62 -23.58
N ARG A 33 18.26 10.02 -24.36
CA ARG A 33 18.10 10.57 -25.73
C ARG A 33 17.65 9.54 -26.78
N ARG A 34 17.59 8.24 -26.45
CA ARG A 34 17.24 7.17 -27.41
C ARG A 34 15.89 6.47 -27.17
N SER A 35 15.34 6.50 -25.95
CA SER A 35 14.07 5.79 -25.66
C SER A 35 12.82 6.67 -25.73
N TRP A 36 12.97 7.99 -25.76
CA TRP A 36 11.82 8.91 -25.95
C TRP A 36 11.22 8.89 -27.35
N ARG A 37 11.91 8.32 -28.35
CA ARG A 37 11.39 8.24 -29.73
C ARG A 37 10.29 7.18 -29.89
N VAL A 38 10.22 6.19 -29.00
CA VAL A 38 9.20 5.13 -29.05
C VAL A 38 7.89 5.57 -28.38
N PHE A 39 7.93 6.56 -27.48
CA PHE A 39 6.75 6.99 -26.72
C PHE A 39 6.02 8.22 -27.30
N GLN A 40 6.44 8.74 -28.46
CA GLN A 40 5.70 9.81 -29.16
C GLN A 40 4.74 9.33 -30.25
N ILE A 41 4.60 8.02 -30.48
CA ILE A 41 3.63 7.49 -31.45
C ILE A 41 2.37 7.04 -30.71
N GLN A 42 1.64 8.00 -30.12
CA GLN A 42 0.23 7.87 -29.77
C GLN A 42 -0.24 9.22 -29.22
N ASN A 43 -0.41 10.21 -30.09
CA ASN A 43 -1.34 11.32 -29.92
C ASN A 43 -1.48 12.01 -31.28
N PRO A 44 -2.50 11.69 -32.09
CA PRO A 44 -2.78 12.46 -33.30
C PRO A 44 -3.41 13.79 -32.91
N SER A 45 -2.75 14.87 -33.36
CA SER A 45 -3.30 16.16 -33.77
C SER A 45 -4.27 16.90 -32.82
N GLY A 46 -3.69 17.87 -32.11
CA GLY A 46 -4.42 18.97 -31.47
C GLY A 46 -3.45 20.04 -31.00
N GLY A 47 -3.19 21.05 -31.83
CA GLY A 47 -2.26 22.13 -31.56
C GLY A 47 -2.67 22.97 -30.36
N GLY A 48 -1.73 23.24 -29.47
CA GLY A 48 -1.92 24.12 -28.32
C GLY A 48 -0.57 24.55 -27.74
N ARG A 49 -0.34 25.86 -27.72
CA ARG A 49 0.82 26.55 -27.14
C ARG A 49 1.26 25.94 -25.81
N LEU A 50 2.55 25.62 -25.71
CA LEU A 50 3.22 25.39 -24.44
C LEU A 50 3.33 26.72 -23.69
N GLN A 51 2.32 27.04 -22.87
CA GLN A 51 2.47 28.02 -21.80
C GLN A 51 3.26 27.34 -20.68
N GLU A 52 4.50 27.78 -20.49
CA GLU A 52 5.25 27.53 -19.26
C GLU A 52 4.47 28.14 -18.09
N SER A 53 3.71 27.29 -17.42
CA SER A 53 2.94 27.65 -16.23
C SER A 53 3.52 26.84 -15.06
N GLY A 54 3.75 27.55 -13.95
CA GLY A 54 4.61 27.18 -12.82
C GLY A 54 4.64 25.70 -12.48
N CYS A 55 5.86 25.19 -12.29
CA CYS A 55 6.20 23.85 -11.84
C CYS A 55 5.41 23.47 -10.57
N SER A 56 4.24 22.89 -10.79
CA SER A 56 3.42 22.27 -9.76
C SER A 56 4.14 20.99 -9.37
N ARG A 57 4.81 21.08 -8.22
CA ARG A 57 5.65 20.03 -7.64
C ARG A 57 4.81 18.78 -7.32
N GLY A 58 4.76 17.85 -8.28
CA GLY A 58 4.20 16.52 -8.09
C GLY A 58 4.24 15.72 -9.38
N ILE A 59 4.83 14.53 -9.35
CA ILE A 59 4.64 13.56 -10.42
C ILE A 59 3.20 13.07 -10.36
N PRO A 60 2.46 13.00 -11.48
CA PRO A 60 1.10 12.46 -11.49
C PRO A 60 1.10 11.06 -10.87
N ILE A 61 0.35 10.92 -9.79
CA ILE A 61 0.11 9.67 -9.06
C ILE A 61 -0.71 8.77 -10.00
N GLY A 62 -0.01 8.06 -10.88
CA GLY A 62 -0.62 7.26 -11.93
C GLY A 62 0.35 6.71 -12.98
N ASN A 63 1.58 7.24 -13.06
CA ASN A 63 2.59 6.70 -13.97
C ASN A 63 3.40 5.56 -13.31
N LEU A 64 3.46 4.40 -13.97
CA LEU A 64 4.22 3.22 -13.53
C LEU A 64 5.68 3.56 -13.19
N THR A 65 6.27 4.48 -13.95
CA THR A 65 7.66 4.93 -13.73
C THR A 65 7.87 5.55 -12.35
N SER A 66 6.90 6.31 -11.84
CA SER A 66 7.00 6.99 -10.54
C SER A 66 6.93 6.00 -9.37
N GLN A 67 6.15 4.93 -9.54
CA GLN A 67 6.07 3.84 -8.57
C GLN A 67 7.39 3.06 -8.53
N LEU A 68 7.99 2.80 -9.69
CA LEU A 68 9.29 2.14 -9.78
C LEU A 68 10.39 2.97 -9.13
N PHE A 69 10.44 4.28 -9.43
CA PHE A 69 11.43 5.18 -8.83
C PHE A 69 11.31 5.25 -7.31
N ALA A 70 10.10 5.25 -6.75
CA ALA A 70 9.91 5.20 -5.30
C ALA A 70 10.48 3.92 -4.69
N ASN A 71 10.26 2.77 -5.35
CA ASN A 71 10.79 1.49 -4.86
C ASN A 71 12.33 1.43 -4.91
N VAL A 72 12.95 1.88 -6.01
CA VAL A 72 14.42 1.94 -6.14
C VAL A 72 15.01 2.95 -5.15
N TYR A 73 14.33 4.07 -4.92
CA TYR A 73 14.76 5.05 -3.94
C TYR A 73 14.74 4.48 -2.52
N MET A 74 13.77 3.63 -2.18
CA MET A 74 13.67 3.01 -0.86
C MET A 74 14.58 1.78 -0.68
N ASP A 75 15.26 1.31 -1.73
CA ASP A 75 16.10 0.12 -1.67
C ASP A 75 17.26 0.24 -0.66
N ALA A 76 18.00 1.37 -0.64
CA ALA A 76 19.08 1.52 0.34
C ALA A 76 18.59 1.59 1.80
N PHE A 77 17.30 1.93 2.02
CA PHE A 77 16.72 1.85 3.36
C PHE A 77 16.56 0.41 3.81
N ASP A 78 16.20 -0.49 2.88
CA ASP A 78 16.09 -1.92 3.15
C ASP A 78 17.47 -2.49 3.53
N HIS A 79 18.52 -2.10 2.80
CA HIS A 79 19.91 -2.45 3.14
C HIS A 79 20.32 -1.94 4.52
N PHE A 80 20.04 -0.68 4.85
CA PHE A 80 20.32 -0.14 6.19
C PHE A 80 19.64 -0.95 7.30
N ILE A 81 18.37 -1.32 7.13
CA ILE A 81 17.64 -2.11 8.14
C ILE A 81 18.22 -3.53 8.26
N LYS A 82 18.60 -4.16 7.15
CA LYS A 82 19.08 -5.55 7.14
C LYS A 82 20.54 -5.71 7.53
N GLU A 83 21.41 -4.80 7.10
CA GLU A 83 22.85 -4.92 7.27
C GLU A 83 23.34 -4.17 8.51
N THR A 84 22.84 -2.95 8.73
CA THR A 84 23.25 -2.09 9.85
C THR A 84 22.46 -2.42 11.10
N LEU A 85 21.12 -2.34 11.05
CA LEU A 85 20.26 -2.62 12.22
C LEU A 85 20.07 -4.12 12.47
N ARG A 86 20.33 -4.96 11.45
CA ARG A 86 20.23 -6.43 11.52
C ARG A 86 18.88 -6.93 12.01
N GLU A 87 17.81 -6.32 11.49
CA GLU A 87 16.44 -6.70 11.81
C GLU A 87 16.00 -7.94 11.00
N PRO A 88 15.79 -9.11 11.65
CA PRO A 88 15.43 -10.34 10.97
C PRO A 88 14.01 -10.25 10.42
N PHE A 89 13.08 -9.67 11.17
CA PHE A 89 11.66 -9.58 10.79
C PHE A 89 11.32 -8.16 10.33
N TYR A 90 11.68 -7.89 9.09
CA TYR A 90 11.39 -6.64 8.39
C TYR A 90 10.52 -6.93 7.16
N ILE A 91 9.45 -6.16 6.97
CA ILE A 91 8.55 -6.25 5.82
C ILE A 91 8.30 -4.84 5.32
N ARG A 92 8.52 -4.61 4.03
CA ARG A 92 8.17 -3.36 3.35
C ARG A 92 7.12 -3.61 2.27
N TYR A 93 6.14 -2.72 2.18
CA TYR A 93 5.22 -2.65 1.05
C TYR A 93 5.12 -1.20 0.57
N THR A 94 5.73 -0.93 -0.58
CA THR A 94 5.83 0.42 -1.15
C THR A 94 6.39 1.41 -0.10
N ASP A 95 5.55 2.31 0.42
CA ASP A 95 5.92 3.36 1.38
C ASP A 95 5.70 2.94 2.85
N ASP A 96 5.09 1.79 3.11
CA ASP A 96 4.78 1.32 4.46
C ASP A 96 5.80 0.25 4.88
N ALA A 97 6.44 0.46 6.03
CA ALA A 97 7.44 -0.44 6.58
C ALA A 97 7.01 -0.99 7.94
N LEU A 98 7.31 -2.26 8.18
CA LEU A 98 6.96 -3.01 9.38
C LEU A 98 8.22 -3.69 9.94
N VAL A 99 8.53 -3.42 11.21
CA VAL A 99 9.59 -4.12 11.95
C VAL A 99 8.96 -4.85 13.11
N VAL A 100 9.26 -6.14 13.26
CA VAL A 100 8.70 -7.01 14.31
C VAL A 100 9.80 -7.50 15.24
N ARG A 101 9.66 -7.23 16.53
CA ARG A 101 10.61 -7.67 17.57
C ARG A 101 9.91 -8.02 18.87
N SER A 102 10.51 -8.89 19.69
CA SER A 102 9.96 -9.22 21.00
C SER A 102 10.29 -8.18 22.08
N ASP A 103 11.32 -7.36 21.87
CA ASP A 103 11.78 -6.38 22.85
C ASP A 103 11.30 -4.97 22.50
N ASN A 104 10.71 -4.29 23.49
CA ASN A 104 10.25 -2.91 23.36
C ASN A 104 11.41 -1.94 23.37
N ASN A 105 12.40 -2.19 24.22
CA ASN A 105 13.53 -1.29 24.40
C ASN A 105 14.35 -1.23 23.12
N HIS A 106 14.57 -2.38 22.49
CA HIS A 106 15.18 -2.44 21.17
C HIS A 106 14.44 -1.61 20.12
N LEU A 107 13.11 -1.71 20.03
CA LEU A 107 12.31 -0.91 19.08
C LEU A 107 12.41 0.60 19.35
N ALA A 108 12.45 1.00 20.63
CA ALA A 108 12.61 2.39 21.02
C ALA A 108 14.02 2.92 20.70
N LEU A 109 15.05 2.07 20.78
CA LEU A 109 16.44 2.43 20.48
C LEU A 109 16.72 2.58 18.98
N ILE A 110 16.15 1.70 18.13
CA ILE A 110 16.37 1.77 16.68
C ILE A 110 15.63 2.93 16.02
N LEU A 111 14.55 3.43 16.64
CA LEU A 111 13.68 4.44 16.05
C LEU A 111 14.38 5.78 15.82
N PRO A 112 15.16 6.33 16.78
CA PRO A 112 16.04 7.47 16.55
C PRO A 112 17.03 7.23 15.40
N SER A 113 17.70 6.07 15.36
CA SER A 113 18.67 5.74 14.30
C SER A 113 18.01 5.70 12.91
N ILE A 114 16.80 5.15 12.82
CA ILE A 114 16.00 5.15 11.58
C ILE A 114 15.65 6.59 11.18
N ARG A 115 15.22 7.43 12.13
CA ARG A 115 14.86 8.83 11.87
C ARG A 115 16.06 9.62 11.36
N GLU A 116 17.21 9.45 11.99
CA GLU A 116 18.46 10.12 11.64
C GLU A 116 18.94 9.70 10.25
N TRP A 117 18.98 8.39 9.95
CA TRP A 117 19.36 7.89 8.63
C TRP A 117 18.44 8.42 7.53
N LEU A 118 17.11 8.41 7.77
CA LEU A 118 16.14 8.94 6.81
C LEU A 118 16.31 10.44 6.58
N SER A 119 16.61 11.21 7.63
CA SER A 119 16.87 12.64 7.54
C SER A 119 18.17 12.94 6.80
N ASN A 120 19.24 12.23 7.10
CA ASN A 120 20.58 12.51 6.57
C ASN A 120 20.73 12.02 5.12
N GLU A 121 20.44 10.74 4.87
CA GLU A 121 20.65 10.10 3.57
C GLU A 121 19.54 10.42 2.57
N ARG A 122 18.29 10.39 3.05
CA ARG A 122 17.11 10.52 2.18
C ARG A 122 16.43 11.89 2.28
N ARG A 123 16.79 12.73 3.26
CA ARG A 123 16.10 13.99 3.57
C ARG A 123 14.59 13.78 3.67
N LEU A 124 14.20 12.66 4.30
CA LEU A 124 12.81 12.32 4.58
C LEU A 124 12.54 12.47 6.07
N GLU A 125 11.51 13.25 6.39
CA GLU A 125 11.05 13.41 7.76
C GLU A 125 9.93 12.42 8.07
N LEU A 126 10.13 11.68 9.16
CA LEU A 126 9.11 10.82 9.75
C LEU A 126 8.13 11.66 10.58
N HIS A 127 6.87 11.66 10.14
CA HIS A 127 5.81 12.32 10.86
C HIS A 127 5.49 11.55 12.16
N PRO A 128 5.57 12.20 13.35
CA PRO A 128 5.42 11.51 14.63
C PRO A 128 4.07 10.81 14.79
N CYS A 129 2.98 11.38 14.25
CA CYS A 129 1.65 10.78 14.36
C CYS A 129 1.42 9.51 13.50
N LYS A 130 2.34 9.14 12.61
CA LYS A 130 2.18 7.96 11.73
C LYS A 130 3.09 6.80 12.10
N LEU A 131 3.87 6.99 13.16
CA LEU A 131 4.69 5.97 13.75
C LEU A 131 3.93 5.41 14.94
N GLU A 132 3.78 4.09 14.97
CA GLU A 132 3.09 3.42 16.08
C GLU A 132 3.85 2.16 16.49
N ILE A 133 4.15 2.04 17.78
CA ILE A 133 4.61 0.79 18.38
C ILE A 133 3.40 0.11 19.02
N ARG A 134 3.06 -1.09 18.55
CA ARG A 134 1.90 -1.85 19.02
C ARG A 134 2.27 -3.29 19.34
N LYS A 135 1.48 -3.91 20.22
CA LYS A 135 1.60 -5.35 20.49
C LYS A 135 0.92 -6.13 19.37
N LEU A 136 1.51 -7.24 18.92
CA LEU A 136 0.90 -8.12 17.91
C LEU A 136 -0.52 -8.58 18.30
N ARG A 137 -0.79 -8.73 19.61
CA ARG A 137 -2.10 -9.08 20.17
C ARG A 137 -3.19 -8.04 19.88
N GLN A 138 -2.85 -6.77 19.71
CA GLN A 138 -3.81 -5.70 19.39
C GLN A 138 -4.26 -5.74 17.92
N GLY A 139 -3.53 -6.49 17.08
CA GLY A 139 -3.77 -6.56 15.65
C GLY A 139 -3.14 -5.40 14.88
N ILE A 140 -2.71 -5.69 13.65
CA ILE A 140 -2.03 -4.73 12.76
C ILE A 140 -2.91 -4.51 11.53
N ASP A 141 -3.21 -3.27 11.18
CA ASP A 141 -3.80 -2.93 9.89
C ASP A 141 -2.68 -2.85 8.83
N PHE A 142 -2.58 -3.88 7.99
CA PHE A 142 -1.58 -3.98 6.93
C PHE A 142 -2.24 -4.47 5.63
N LEU A 143 -2.03 -3.75 4.52
CA LEU A 143 -2.54 -4.09 3.18
C LEU A 143 -4.05 -4.36 3.08
N GLY A 144 -4.84 -3.70 3.95
CA GLY A 144 -6.30 -3.85 3.96
C GLY A 144 -6.81 -5.04 4.78
N PHE A 145 -5.91 -5.75 5.46
CA PHE A 145 -6.21 -6.78 6.44
C PHE A 145 -5.80 -6.35 7.83
N VAL A 146 -6.57 -6.77 8.82
CA VAL A 146 -6.18 -6.72 10.23
C VAL A 146 -5.58 -8.08 10.57
N THR A 147 -4.26 -8.11 10.75
CA THR A 147 -3.52 -9.33 11.10
C THR A 147 -3.45 -9.48 12.61
N LEU A 148 -4.05 -10.55 13.14
CA LEU A 148 -3.95 -10.96 14.54
C LEU A 148 -3.14 -12.26 14.66
N PRO A 149 -2.65 -12.65 15.85
CA PRO A 149 -1.80 -13.82 16.01
C PRO A 149 -2.39 -15.13 15.47
N HIS A 150 -3.71 -15.30 15.56
CA HIS A 150 -4.39 -16.56 15.22
C HIS A 150 -5.30 -16.48 13.99
N TYR A 151 -5.55 -15.28 13.48
CA TYR A 151 -6.42 -15.09 12.32
C TYR A 151 -6.19 -13.75 11.64
N ARG A 152 -6.57 -13.67 10.36
CA ARG A 152 -6.63 -12.42 9.61
C ARG A 152 -8.07 -12.02 9.40
N ALA A 153 -8.39 -10.77 9.68
CA ALA A 153 -9.70 -10.17 9.43
C ALA A 153 -9.59 -9.12 8.33
N LEU A 154 -10.69 -8.88 7.62
CA LEU A 154 -10.74 -7.81 6.63
C LEU A 154 -10.97 -6.47 7.32
N ARG A 155 -10.29 -5.40 6.88
CA ARG A 155 -10.54 -4.04 7.40
C ARG A 155 -12.00 -3.64 7.21
N THR A 156 -12.59 -2.99 8.22
CA THR A 156 -14.01 -2.58 8.21
C THR A 156 -14.38 -1.73 6.99
N LYS A 157 -13.48 -0.82 6.57
CA LYS A 157 -13.67 0.01 5.37
C LYS A 157 -13.76 -0.83 4.09
N THR A 158 -12.88 -1.80 3.94
CA THR A 158 -12.87 -2.74 2.81
C THR A 158 -14.12 -3.60 2.82
N LYS A 159 -14.54 -4.10 4.01
CA LYS A 159 -15.79 -4.86 4.19
C LYS A 159 -17.01 -4.10 3.69
N ARG A 160 -17.15 -2.83 4.10
CA ARG A 160 -18.27 -1.97 3.67
C ARG A 160 -18.26 -1.75 2.15
N ARG A 161 -17.09 -1.46 1.59
CA ARG A 161 -16.92 -1.26 0.14
C ARG A 161 -17.27 -2.51 -0.66
N MET A 162 -16.83 -3.69 -0.21
CA MET A 162 -17.16 -4.97 -0.87
C MET A 162 -18.66 -5.22 -0.88
N LEU A 163 -19.34 -5.01 0.25
CA LEU A 163 -20.79 -5.19 0.34
C LEU A 163 -21.57 -4.21 -0.55
N ALA A 164 -21.08 -2.97 -0.70
CA ALA A 164 -21.70 -1.96 -1.55
C ALA A 164 -21.47 -2.18 -3.06
N ARG A 165 -20.51 -3.03 -3.45
CA ARG A 165 -20.11 -3.26 -4.86
C ARG A 165 -20.26 -4.71 -5.28
N VAL A 166 -20.99 -5.51 -4.50
CA VAL A 166 -21.18 -6.91 -4.82
C VAL A 166 -22.08 -7.02 -6.05
N ASP A 167 -21.61 -7.77 -7.04
CA ASP A 167 -22.28 -8.01 -8.31
C ASP A 167 -21.91 -9.41 -8.81
N ALA A 168 -22.70 -9.98 -9.71
CA ALA A 168 -22.53 -11.32 -10.26
C ALA A 168 -21.12 -11.53 -10.84
N ALA A 169 -20.56 -10.53 -11.52
CA ALA A 169 -19.21 -10.58 -12.08
C ALA A 169 -18.09 -10.57 -11.02
N ASN A 170 -18.32 -9.90 -9.88
CA ASN A 170 -17.27 -9.63 -8.87
C ASN A 170 -17.30 -10.61 -7.69
N ILE A 171 -18.37 -11.41 -7.55
CA ILE A 171 -18.57 -12.35 -6.44
C ILE A 171 -17.39 -13.32 -6.32
N GLN A 172 -16.91 -13.88 -7.43
CA GLN A 172 -15.84 -14.89 -7.40
C GLN A 172 -14.53 -14.30 -6.87
N SER A 173 -14.19 -13.08 -7.28
CA SER A 173 -13.03 -12.33 -6.79
C SER A 173 -13.10 -12.09 -5.29
N TYR A 174 -14.29 -11.71 -4.78
CA TYR A 174 -14.49 -11.51 -3.34
C TYR A 174 -14.46 -12.81 -2.54
N LEU A 175 -15.00 -13.91 -3.08
CA LEU A 175 -14.92 -15.22 -2.43
C LEU A 175 -13.46 -15.71 -2.33
N GLY A 176 -12.65 -15.47 -3.36
CA GLY A 176 -11.21 -15.74 -3.33
C GLY A 176 -10.49 -14.97 -2.22
N LEU A 177 -10.76 -13.67 -2.09
CA LEU A 177 -10.20 -12.83 -1.02
C LEU A 177 -10.58 -13.34 0.38
N LEU A 178 -11.85 -13.74 0.55
CA LEU A 178 -12.38 -14.20 1.84
C LEU A 178 -11.86 -15.58 2.24
N LYS A 179 -11.31 -16.38 1.31
CA LYS A 179 -10.65 -17.66 1.62
C LYS A 179 -9.46 -17.49 2.57
N HIS A 180 -8.75 -16.37 2.47
CA HIS A 180 -7.54 -16.10 3.26
C HIS A 180 -7.83 -15.44 4.61
N CYS A 181 -9.12 -15.15 4.91
CA CYS A 181 -9.56 -14.43 6.10
C CYS A 181 -10.59 -15.21 6.91
N LYS A 182 -10.60 -14.99 8.22
CA LYS A 182 -11.65 -15.49 9.10
C LYS A 182 -12.90 -14.61 8.96
N ALA A 183 -13.67 -14.87 7.90
CA ALA A 183 -14.78 -14.03 7.47
C ALA A 183 -16.08 -14.82 7.26
N ASN A 184 -16.33 -15.85 8.06
CA ASN A 184 -17.46 -16.77 7.90
C ASN A 184 -18.82 -16.05 7.84
N GLY A 185 -19.06 -15.06 8.70
CA GLY A 185 -20.29 -14.27 8.67
C GLY A 185 -20.45 -13.40 7.41
N LEU A 186 -19.34 -12.89 6.88
CA LEU A 186 -19.33 -12.09 5.64
C LEU A 186 -19.56 -12.97 4.41
N LYS A 187 -18.95 -14.16 4.38
CA LYS A 187 -19.15 -15.16 3.33
C LYS A 187 -20.63 -15.56 3.23
N LYS A 188 -21.28 -15.85 4.37
CA LYS A 188 -22.72 -16.18 4.42
C LYS A 188 -23.59 -15.06 3.84
N ARG A 189 -23.29 -13.80 4.20
CA ARG A 189 -24.02 -12.64 3.65
C ARG A 189 -23.88 -12.51 2.14
N ILE A 190 -22.68 -12.68 1.60
CA ILE A 190 -22.45 -12.59 0.14
C ILE A 190 -23.16 -13.74 -0.59
N GLN A 191 -23.10 -14.96 -0.04
CA GLN A 191 -23.83 -16.10 -0.60
C GLN A 191 -25.34 -15.88 -0.59
N TYR A 192 -25.88 -15.25 0.47
CA TYR A 192 -27.29 -14.89 0.54
C TYR A 192 -27.68 -13.86 -0.54
N ILE A 193 -26.87 -12.81 -0.72
CA ILE A 193 -27.10 -11.81 -1.78
C ILE A 193 -27.06 -12.47 -3.16
N CYS A 194 -26.08 -13.33 -3.42
CA CYS A 194 -25.99 -14.09 -4.67
C CYS A 194 -27.25 -14.94 -4.90
N ARG A 195 -27.71 -15.66 -3.87
CA ARG A 195 -28.93 -16.47 -3.96
C ARG A 195 -30.17 -15.62 -4.25
N LEU A 196 -30.29 -14.45 -3.63
CA LEU A 196 -31.38 -13.50 -3.92
C LEU A 196 -31.32 -12.96 -5.34
N MET A 197 -30.12 -12.64 -5.86
CA MET A 197 -29.96 -12.16 -7.23
C MET A 197 -30.39 -13.22 -8.25
N ILE A 198 -30.04 -14.49 -8.04
CA ILE A 198 -30.47 -15.60 -8.91
C ILE A 198 -32.00 -15.74 -8.90
N ILE A 199 -32.64 -15.67 -7.73
CA ILE A 199 -34.11 -15.76 -7.60
C ILE A 199 -34.80 -14.56 -8.28
N MET A 200 -34.23 -13.36 -8.20
CA MET A 200 -34.79 -12.18 -8.87
C MET A 200 -34.67 -12.29 -10.40
N LEU A 201 -33.54 -12.80 -10.90
CA LEU A 201 -33.33 -13.02 -12.34
C LEU A 201 -34.23 -14.13 -12.90
N SER A 202 -34.54 -15.17 -12.12
CA SER A 202 -35.45 -16.24 -12.58
C SER A 202 -36.92 -15.81 -12.65
N LYS A 203 -37.30 -14.74 -11.95
CA LYS A 203 -38.69 -14.22 -11.96
C LYS A 203 -38.95 -13.18 -13.04
N SER A 204 -37.91 -12.64 -13.68
CA SER A 204 -38.01 -11.65 -14.75
C SER A 204 -37.97 -12.24 -16.16
N ALA A 205 -37.92 -13.56 -16.32
CA ALA A 205 -37.98 -14.19 -17.63
C ALA A 205 -39.41 -14.09 -18.16
N PRO A 206 -39.64 -13.48 -19.35
CA PRO A 206 -40.97 -13.47 -19.96
C PRO A 206 -41.41 -14.91 -20.25
N PRO A 207 -42.71 -15.23 -20.11
CA PRO A 207 -43.23 -16.52 -20.51
C PRO A 207 -42.90 -16.73 -21.99
N ILE A 208 -42.38 -17.91 -22.30
CA ILE A 208 -42.18 -18.35 -23.67
C ILE A 208 -43.55 -18.80 -24.15
N ASP A 209 -44.16 -18.00 -25.02
CA ASP A 209 -45.39 -18.34 -25.76
C ASP A 209 -45.12 -19.41 -26.83
#